data_AF-A0A1H4CEV9-F1
#
_entry.id   AF-A0A1H4CEV9-F1
#
_cell.length_a   1.000
_cell.length_b   1.000
_cell.length_c   1.000
_cell.angle_alpha   90.00
_cell.angle_beta   90.00
_cell.angle_gamma   90.00
#
_symmetry.space_group_name_H-M   'P 1'
#
loop_
_entity.id
_entity.type
_entity.pdbx_description
1 polymer ?
#
loop_
_entity_poly.entity_id
_entity_poly.type
_entity_poly.pdbx_seq_one_letter_code
_entity_poly.pdbx_strand_id
1 'polypeptide(L)' 'MSREFVIGNRSKNEWVSVLDTDKKELVFTSYLAQAKEYQQEEDAQINLAEIQQTGYFGDLQIYLKKDNKAFMINEQDSLI' A
#
# COMPACT_ATOMS: atom_id res chain seq x y z
N MET A 1 -14.44 -11.58 6.61
CA MET A 1 -13.24 -11.41 5.75
C MET A 1 -12.84 -9.95 5.84
N SER A 2 -11.80 -9.65 6.60
CA SER A 2 -11.29 -8.27 6.71
C SER A 2 -10.63 -7.91 5.39
N ARG A 3 -11.03 -6.79 4.80
CA ARG A 3 -10.37 -6.20 3.64
C ARG A 3 -9.27 -5.32 4.19
N GLU A 4 -8.04 -5.57 3.77
CA GLU A 4 -6.87 -4.80 4.20
C GLU A 4 -6.34 -4.06 2.97
N PHE A 5 -5.85 -2.85 3.16
CA PHE A 5 -5.25 -2.04 2.12
C PHE A 5 -3.75 -1.98 2.38
N VAL A 6 -2.96 -2.00 1.32
CA VAL A 6 -1.50 -1.91 1.40
C VAL A 6 -1.01 -0.90 0.38
N ILE A 7 0.10 -0.26 0.67
CA ILE A 7 0.76 0.65 -0.26
C ILE A 7 1.96 -0.07 -0.88
N GLY A 8 2.13 0.02 -2.18
CA GLY A 8 3.24 -0.62 -2.86
C GLY A 8 3.37 -0.22 -4.32
N ASN A 9 4.26 -0.91 -5.02
CA ASN A 9 4.43 -0.84 -6.45
C ASN A 9 4.44 -2.28 -7.01
N ARG A 10 3.31 -2.69 -7.59
CA ARG A 10 3.17 -4.02 -8.19
C ARG A 10 4.04 -4.20 -9.44
N SER A 11 4.35 -3.14 -10.18
CA SER A 11 5.24 -3.22 -11.37
C SER A 11 6.65 -3.64 -11.00
N LYS A 12 7.11 -3.31 -9.79
CA LYS A 12 8.42 -3.72 -9.26
C LYS A 12 8.33 -4.91 -8.30
N ASN A 13 7.11 -5.36 -7.98
CA ASN A 13 6.84 -6.36 -6.94
C ASN A 13 7.43 -5.95 -5.57
N GLU A 14 7.42 -4.64 -5.29
CA GLU A 14 7.91 -4.06 -4.05
C GLU A 14 6.73 -3.46 -3.28
N TRP A 15 6.69 -3.68 -1.97
CA TRP A 15 5.63 -3.22 -1.08
C TRP A 15 6.22 -2.31 -0.02
N VAL A 16 5.46 -1.33 0.42
CA VAL A 16 5.92 -0.40 1.45
C VAL A 16 5.55 -0.96 2.81
N SER A 17 6.56 -1.20 3.64
CA SER A 17 6.43 -1.44 5.05
C SER A 17 6.84 -0.18 5.80
N VAL A 18 5.85 0.60 6.25
CA VAL A 18 6.09 1.62 7.27
C VAL A 18 6.05 0.92 8.61
N LEU A 19 7.22 0.43 9.04
CA LEU A 19 7.41 0.04 10.41
C LEU A 19 7.75 1.30 11.19
N ASP A 20 7.04 1.51 12.30
CA ASP A 20 7.23 2.62 13.23
C ASP A 20 6.76 3.99 12.72
N THR A 21 5.60 4.40 13.23
CA THR A 21 5.24 5.81 13.46
C THR A 21 6.32 6.59 14.21
N ASP A 22 7.29 5.89 14.81
CA ASP A 22 8.45 6.43 15.53
C ASP A 22 9.68 6.67 14.64
N LYS A 23 9.90 5.84 13.60
CA LYS A 23 11.15 5.86 12.81
C LYS A 23 11.06 6.66 11.54
N LYS A 24 9.86 6.94 11.02
CA LYS A 24 9.64 7.73 9.78
C LYS A 24 10.47 7.23 8.57
N GLU A 25 10.83 5.95 8.55
CA GLU A 25 11.59 5.35 7.45
C GLU A 25 10.71 4.40 6.65
N LEU A 26 10.62 4.66 5.35
CA LEU A 26 9.88 3.83 4.40
C LEU A 26 10.78 2.68 3.93
N VAL A 27 10.42 1.45 4.29
CA VAL A 27 11.17 0.27 3.90
C VAL A 27 10.42 -0.49 2.81
N PHE A 28 11.08 -0.73 1.68
CA PHE A 28 10.54 -1.60 0.63
C PHE A 28 10.78 -3.06 1.01
N THR A 29 9.73 -3.86 0.98
CA THR A 29 9.78 -5.31 1.14
C THR A 29 9.23 -5.98 -0.11
N SER A 30 9.87 -7.07 -0.56
CA SER A 30 9.35 -7.88 -1.64
C SER A 30 8.18 -8.77 -1.21
N TYR A 31 7.87 -8.82 0.09
CA TYR A 31 6.84 -9.69 0.65
C TYR A 31 5.60 -8.88 1.07
N LEU A 32 4.47 -9.16 0.42
CA LEU A 32 3.18 -8.54 0.75
C LEU A 32 2.77 -8.75 2.23
N ALA A 33 3.11 -9.90 2.81
CA ALA A 33 2.82 -10.21 4.21
C ALA A 33 3.60 -9.32 5.21
N GLN A 34 4.64 -8.63 4.75
CA GLN A 34 5.42 -7.68 5.55
C GLN A 34 5.05 -6.23 5.24
N ALA A 35 4.18 -5.98 4.27
CA ALA A 35 3.73 -4.65 3.92
C ALA A 35 2.89 -4.04 5.05
N LYS A 36 2.82 -2.70 5.10
CA LYS A 36 1.93 -2.02 6.04
C LYS A 36 0.49 -2.24 5.60
N GLU A 37 -0.31 -2.81 6.50
CA GLU A 37 -1.72 -3.07 6.30
C GLU A 37 -2.56 -1.98 6.97
N TYR A 38 -3.52 -1.50 6.22
CA TYR A 38 -4.45 -0.45 6.59
C TYR A 38 -5.86 -1.05 6.59
N GLN A 39 -6.64 -0.82 7.65
CA GLN A 39 -8.01 -1.33 7.70
C GLN A 39 -8.97 -0.52 6.82
N GLN A 40 -8.63 0.73 6.51
CA GLN A 40 -9.44 1.65 5.73
C GLN A 40 -8.64 2.19 4.55
N GLU A 41 -9.31 2.36 3.40
CA GLU A 41 -8.71 2.95 2.20
C GLU A 41 -8.24 4.39 2.45
N GLU A 42 -9.05 5.16 3.17
CA GLU A 42 -8.77 6.57 3.47
C GLU A 42 -7.46 6.75 4.24
N ASP A 43 -7.17 5.85 5.19
CA ASP A 43 -5.91 5.85 5.94
C ASP A 43 -4.71 5.56 5.02
N ALA A 44 -4.87 4.60 4.10
CA ALA A 44 -3.85 4.30 3.10
C ALA A 44 -3.67 5.45 2.10
N GLN A 45 -4.74 6.19 1.75
CA GLN A 45 -4.67 7.37 0.88
C GLN A 45 -3.93 8.53 1.53
N ILE A 46 -4.21 8.81 2.81
CA ILE A 46 -3.52 9.84 3.58
C ILE A 46 -2.02 9.51 3.65
N ASN A 47 -1.69 8.28 4.05
CA ASN A 47 -0.29 7.85 4.13
C ASN A 47 0.39 7.89 2.76
N LEU A 48 -0.27 7.44 1.69
CA LEU A 48 0.28 7.51 0.34
C LEU A 48 0.58 8.95 -0.08
N ALA A 49 -0.33 9.89 0.19
CA ALA A 49 -0.15 11.29 -0.12
C ALA A 49 1.02 11.90 0.66
N GLU A 50 1.16 11.57 1.96
CA GLU A 50 2.31 11.99 2.77
C GLU A 50 3.63 11.44 2.22
N ILE A 51 3.65 10.16 1.85
CA ILE A 51 4.80 9.49 1.25
C ILE A 51 5.18 10.16 -0.09
N GLN A 52 4.21 10.43 -0.95
CA GLN A 52 4.42 11.08 -2.25
C GLN A 52 4.87 12.54 -2.11
N GLN A 53 4.43 13.25 -1.07
CA GLN A 53 4.91 14.61 -0.79
C GLN A 53 6.42 14.67 -0.49
N THR A 54 7.01 13.60 0.02
CA THR A 54 8.48 13.53 0.23
C THR A 54 9.27 13.42 -1.08
N GLY A 55 8.62 13.18 -2.21
CA GLY A 55 9.22 13.20 -3.56
C GLY A 55 9.95 11.93 -3.99
N TYR A 56 10.12 10.94 -3.09
CA TYR A 56 10.89 9.72 -3.39
C TYR A 56 10.05 8.61 -4.05
N PHE A 57 8.72 8.68 -3.99
CA PHE A 57 7.86 7.52 -4.22
C PHE A 57 6.59 7.81 -5.02
N GLY A 58 6.72 8.59 -6.11
CA GLY A 58 5.60 8.95 -6.99
C GLY A 58 4.89 7.76 -7.64
N ASP A 59 5.57 6.63 -7.81
CA ASP A 59 5.01 5.43 -8.46
C ASP A 59 4.22 4.50 -7.52
N LEU A 60 4.08 4.86 -6.23
CA LEU A 60 3.31 4.06 -5.28
C LEU A 60 1.82 4.16 -5.54
N GLN A 61 1.14 3.04 -5.34
CA GLN A 61 -0.31 2.92 -5.43
C GLN A 61 -0.85 2.10 -4.25
N ILE A 62 -2.14 2.24 -4.00
CA ILE A 62 -2.86 1.48 -2.99
C ILE A 62 -3.43 0.23 -3.62
N TYR A 63 -3.26 -0.88 -2.93
CA TYR A 63 -3.80 -2.18 -3.33
C TYR A 63 -4.62 -2.77 -2.21
N LEU A 64 -5.67 -3.49 -2.57
CA LEU A 64 -6.48 -4.28 -1.68
C LEU A 64 -5.80 -5.65 -1.46
N LYS A 65 -5.37 -5.93 -0.23
CA LYS A 65 -4.88 -7.24 0.18
C LYS A 65 -6.06 -8.15 0.54
N LYS A 66 -6.12 -9.31 -0.13
CA LYS A 66 -7.08 -10.39 0.13
C LYS A 66 -6.41 -11.73 -0.17
N ASP A 67 -6.46 -12.67 0.77
CA ASP A 67 -5.86 -14.01 0.62
C ASP A 67 -4.38 -13.98 0.19
N ASN A 68 -3.60 -13.07 0.80
CA ASN A 68 -2.18 -12.83 0.48
C ASN A 68 -1.92 -12.46 -1.00
N LYS A 69 -2.93 -11.89 -1.66
CA LYS A 69 -2.85 -11.28 -2.99
C LYS A 69 -3.25 -9.81 -2.90
N ALA A 70 -2.62 -8.97 -3.70
CA ALA A 70 -2.91 -7.55 -3.78
C ALA A 70 -3.60 -7.22 -5.11
N PHE A 71 -4.73 -6.52 -5.04
CA PHE A 71 -5.57 -6.14 -6.17
C PHE A 71 -5.58 -4.61 -6.31
N MET A 72 -5.52 -4.07 -7.53
CA MET A 72 -5.66 -2.62 -7.72
C MET A 72 -7.09 -2.21 -7.41
N ILE A 73 -7.27 -1.14 -6.63
CA ILE A 73 -8.59 -0.64 -6.24
C ILE A 73 -9.38 -0.21 -7.50
N ASN A 74 -8.71 0.40 -8.48
CA ASN A 74 -9.32 0.79 -9.76
C ASN A 74 -9.77 -0.38 -10.66
N GLU A 75 -9.30 -1.62 -10.43
CA GLU A 75 -9.84 -2.78 -11.18
C GLU A 75 -11.21 -3.22 -10.65
N GLN A 76 -11.64 -2.74 -9.48
CA GLN A 76 -12.93 -3.09 -8.90
C GLN A 76 -14.10 -2.31 -9.54
N ASP A 77 -13.84 -1.16 -10.16
CA ASP A 77 -14.86 -0.30 -10.80
C ASP A 77 -15.32 -0.82 -12.18
N SER A 78 -14.51 -1.64 -12.86
CA SER A 78 -14.87 -2.25 -14.16
C SER A 78 -15.81 -3.46 -14.06
N LEU A 79 -16.36 -3.75 -12.88
CA LEU A 79 -17.25 -4.89 -12.63
C LEU A 79 -18.68 -4.49 -12.23
N ILE A 80 -19.06 -3.21 -12.39
CA ILE A 80 -20.43 -2.72 -12.15
C ILE A 80 -21.20 -2.60 -13.46
#